data_AF-A0A9N8EVT9-F1
#
_entry.id   AF-A0A9N8EVT9-F1
#
_cell.length_a   1.000
_cell.length_b   1.000
_cell.length_c   1.000
_cell.angle_alpha   90.00
_cell.angle_beta   90.00
_cell.angle_gamma   90.00
#
_symmetry.space_group_name_H-M   'P 1'
#
loop_
_entity.id
_entity.type
_entity.pdbx_description
1 polymer ?
#
loop_
_entity_poly.entity_id
_entity_poly.type
_entity_poly.pdbx_seq_one_letter_code
_entity_poly.pdbx_strand_id
1 'polypeptide(L)'
;MAAEDDPFGAFGEDDADDDEKDGDDCNVVSNTASVPESGQQQARRDPSCGVLVFHNGTEQALLHHVEREMELLATSDQLETAEQVMKLVDQYCFSRHWMMHIGDQKGIILKDFIREFCQLYQNRLIRQTKPEQTVIMVELGTYCGYSAILMAYTILEFTRTHPQSTQPSFRIFSVDVNSSHQIVAQKLVQLAKLQDFVEFVLLPDATNSHNALTETLQKHFAVTTSKIDFLFIDHDKDLYVSDLQQLEASGWIQKGTHVAADNVVFFDIPYRSYIQQRREQGIVSSKLVMGQLEYVIPEELGKTNAIGQLQDGVELTVYEKDPTHPP
;
A
#
# COMPACT_ATOMS: atom_id res chain seq x y z
N MET A 1 -30.81 -10.65 -18.11
CA MET A 1 -29.76 -11.27 -17.27
C MET A 1 -28.47 -11.04 -18.04
N ALA A 2 -27.84 -9.90 -17.81
CA ALA A 2 -26.52 -9.58 -18.36
C ALA A 2 -25.53 -9.84 -17.23
N ALA A 3 -24.52 -10.68 -17.49
CA ALA A 3 -23.37 -10.83 -16.63
C ALA A 3 -22.51 -9.57 -16.79
N GLU A 4 -22.21 -8.91 -15.68
CA GLU A 4 -21.17 -7.89 -15.62
C GLU A 4 -19.83 -8.64 -15.52
N ASP A 5 -18.95 -8.38 -16.49
CA ASP A 5 -17.57 -8.84 -16.46
C ASP A 5 -16.86 -8.10 -15.32
N ASP A 6 -16.51 -8.85 -14.28
CA ASP A 6 -15.66 -8.39 -13.19
C ASP A 6 -14.20 -8.30 -13.69
N PRO A 7 -13.62 -7.09 -13.79
CA PRO A 7 -12.25 -6.91 -14.28
C PRO A 7 -11.18 -7.37 -13.27
N PHE A 8 -11.55 -7.85 -12.08
CA PHE A 8 -10.63 -8.33 -11.04
C PHE A 8 -10.55 -9.86 -10.93
N GLY A 9 -11.40 -10.61 -11.65
CA GLY A 9 -11.46 -12.08 -11.60
C GLY A 9 -10.43 -12.84 -12.43
N ALA A 10 -9.47 -12.17 -13.07
CA ALA A 10 -8.51 -12.79 -13.99
C ALA A 10 -7.11 -12.99 -13.36
N PHE A 11 -7.04 -13.80 -12.30
CA PHE A 11 -5.78 -14.39 -11.85
C PHE A 11 -5.79 -15.88 -12.17
N GLY A 12 -5.14 -16.24 -13.28
CA GLY A 12 -4.92 -17.62 -13.67
C GLY A 12 -4.89 -17.80 -15.17
N GLU A 13 -3.69 -17.80 -15.75
CA GLU A 13 -3.12 -18.87 -16.59
C GLU A 13 -1.86 -18.36 -17.29
N ASP A 14 -0.76 -19.07 -17.04
CA ASP A 14 0.49 -18.98 -17.80
C ASP A 14 0.22 -19.45 -19.24
N ASP A 15 0.78 -18.76 -20.24
CA ASP A 15 1.29 -19.44 -21.44
C ASP A 15 2.32 -18.59 -22.19
N ALA A 16 3.25 -19.32 -22.78
CA ALA A 16 4.54 -18.91 -23.30
C ALA A 16 4.56 -18.43 -24.76
N ASP A 17 5.69 -17.81 -25.10
CA ASP A 17 6.35 -17.66 -26.41
C ASP A 17 5.61 -16.96 -27.56
N ASP A 18 6.20 -15.86 -28.07
CA ASP A 18 6.60 -15.80 -29.49
C ASP A 18 7.56 -14.64 -29.82
N ASP A 19 8.51 -14.97 -30.69
CA ASP A 19 9.71 -14.24 -31.13
C ASP A 19 9.48 -13.21 -32.28
N GLU A 20 10.40 -12.23 -32.31
CA GLU A 20 10.93 -11.43 -33.44
C GLU A 20 10.01 -10.65 -34.43
N LYS A 21 10.32 -9.35 -34.67
CA LYS A 21 11.13 -8.88 -35.83
C LYS A 21 11.26 -7.34 -35.96
N ASP A 22 12.46 -6.97 -36.42
CA ASP A 22 12.99 -5.65 -36.77
C ASP A 22 12.19 -4.82 -37.81
N GLY A 23 12.40 -3.50 -37.77
CA GLY A 23 12.01 -2.56 -38.83
C GLY A 23 12.51 -1.13 -38.57
N ASP A 24 13.77 -0.89 -38.94
CA ASP A 24 14.45 0.42 -39.05
C ASP A 24 13.83 1.26 -40.18
N ASP A 25 13.54 2.54 -39.94
CA ASP A 25 13.55 3.53 -41.01
C ASP A 25 13.73 4.96 -40.46
N CYS A 26 14.94 5.46 -40.67
CA CYS A 26 15.35 6.84 -40.47
C CYS A 26 14.70 7.77 -41.51
N ASN A 27 14.16 8.92 -41.08
CA ASN A 27 14.05 10.05 -42.00
C ASN A 27 14.26 11.40 -41.30
N VAL A 28 15.34 12.07 -41.71
CA VAL A 28 15.79 13.38 -41.30
C VAL A 28 15.14 14.42 -42.21
N VAL A 29 14.38 15.37 -41.65
CA VAL A 29 14.12 16.65 -42.32
C VAL A 29 14.21 17.79 -41.30
N SER A 30 15.18 18.67 -41.54
CA SER A 30 15.41 19.94 -40.86
C SER A 30 14.41 20.99 -41.34
N ASN A 31 13.82 21.78 -40.42
CA ASN A 31 14.11 23.21 -40.34
C ASN A 31 13.34 23.98 -39.25
N THR A 32 14.04 25.03 -38.78
CA THR A 32 13.56 26.29 -38.18
C THR A 32 13.02 26.27 -36.76
N ALA A 33 13.89 26.72 -35.86
CA ALA A 33 13.64 27.01 -34.47
C ALA A 33 12.74 28.25 -34.28
N SER A 34 11.70 28.08 -33.47
CA SER A 34 11.06 29.15 -32.69
C SER A 34 11.06 28.68 -31.24
N VAL A 35 11.80 29.38 -30.39
CA VAL A 35 11.94 29.09 -28.95
C VAL A 35 10.59 29.31 -28.25
N PRO A 36 9.96 28.30 -27.63
CA PRO A 36 8.86 28.54 -26.70
C PRO A 36 9.42 28.69 -25.29
N GLU A 37 8.82 29.65 -24.58
CA GLU A 37 9.10 30.03 -23.20
C GLU A 37 9.07 28.83 -22.24
N SER A 38 10.01 28.84 -21.29
CA SER A 38 10.19 27.84 -20.26
C SER A 38 9.05 27.89 -19.23
N GLY A 39 7.92 27.27 -19.55
CA GLY A 39 7.11 26.56 -18.57
C GLY A 39 7.58 25.12 -18.55
N GLN A 40 7.93 24.56 -17.39
CA GLN A 40 8.17 23.13 -17.26
C GLN A 40 6.85 22.42 -17.59
N GLN A 41 6.70 22.00 -18.84
CA GLN A 41 5.57 21.21 -19.29
C GLN A 41 5.80 19.82 -18.72
N GLN A 42 5.22 19.57 -17.55
CA GLN A 42 5.24 18.27 -16.90
C GLN A 42 4.79 17.24 -17.94
N ALA A 43 5.68 16.30 -18.28
CA ALA A 43 5.42 15.35 -19.34
C ALA A 43 4.11 14.63 -19.02
N ARG A 44 3.11 14.78 -19.90
CA ARG A 44 1.80 14.17 -19.73
C ARG A 44 1.94 12.67 -19.92
N ARG A 45 1.28 11.90 -19.05
CA ARG A 45 1.24 10.45 -19.16
C ARG A 45 0.57 10.05 -20.47
N ASP A 46 1.06 8.98 -21.09
CA ASP A 46 0.41 8.45 -22.28
C ASP A 46 -1.01 8.00 -21.91
N PRO A 47 -2.06 8.40 -22.66
CA PRO A 47 -3.44 7.99 -22.36
C PRO A 47 -3.64 6.47 -22.29
N SER A 48 -2.82 5.69 -23.01
CA SER A 48 -2.84 4.23 -22.92
C SER A 48 -2.34 3.70 -21.57
N CYS A 49 -1.63 4.50 -20.77
CA CYS A 49 -1.14 4.15 -19.44
C CYS A 49 -1.93 4.88 -18.33
N GLY A 50 -3.17 5.29 -18.64
CA GLY A 50 -4.03 6.09 -17.75
C GLY A 50 -4.62 5.30 -16.57
N VAL A 51 -5.51 5.97 -15.84
CA VAL A 51 -6.19 5.44 -14.65
C VAL A 51 -6.89 4.11 -14.93
N LEU A 52 -6.67 3.09 -14.09
CA LEU A 52 -7.22 1.74 -14.20
C LEU A 52 -6.82 1.00 -15.49
N VAL A 53 -5.69 1.37 -16.11
CA VAL A 53 -5.08 0.59 -17.19
C VAL A 53 -3.90 -0.20 -16.65
N PHE A 54 -3.80 -1.46 -17.09
CA PHE A 54 -2.78 -2.40 -16.65
C PHE A 54 -2.00 -2.95 -17.85
N HIS A 55 -0.68 -3.01 -17.73
CA HIS A 55 0.21 -3.60 -18.72
C HIS A 55 1.21 -4.53 -18.05
N ASN A 56 1.57 -5.61 -18.74
CA ASN A 56 2.59 -6.54 -18.28
C ASN A 56 3.96 -5.85 -18.24
N GLY A 57 4.72 -6.07 -17.16
CA GLY A 57 6.08 -5.55 -17.03
C GLY A 57 6.16 -4.16 -16.41
N THR A 58 5.03 -3.53 -16.06
CA THR A 58 5.00 -2.16 -15.51
C THR A 58 5.73 -2.10 -14.16
N GLU A 59 5.59 -3.11 -13.30
CA GLU A 59 6.25 -3.19 -12.00
C GLU A 59 7.78 -3.24 -12.13
N GLN A 60 8.29 -4.01 -13.10
CA GLN A 60 9.71 -4.08 -13.41
C GLN A 60 10.21 -2.77 -14.04
N ALA A 61 9.40 -2.15 -14.91
CA ALA A 61 9.72 -0.87 -15.51
C ALA A 61 9.77 0.27 -14.47
N LEU A 62 8.88 0.26 -13.48
CA LEU A 62 8.93 1.14 -12.31
C LEU A 62 10.23 0.94 -11.54
N LEU A 63 10.57 -0.32 -11.20
CA LEU A 63 11.79 -0.63 -10.47
C LEU A 63 13.04 -0.13 -11.21
N HIS A 64 13.18 -0.43 -12.49
CA HIS A 64 14.33 0.03 -13.29
C HIS A 64 14.41 1.57 -13.35
N HIS A 65 13.26 2.25 -13.40
CA HIS A 65 13.24 3.70 -13.32
C HIS A 65 13.80 4.20 -11.98
N VAL A 66 13.29 3.66 -10.86
CA VAL A 66 13.75 4.06 -9.52
C VAL A 66 15.23 3.74 -9.33
N GLU A 67 15.71 2.55 -9.71
CA GLU A 67 17.12 2.16 -9.65
C GLU A 67 18.01 3.19 -10.36
N ARG A 68 17.69 3.51 -11.62
CA ARG A 68 18.45 4.45 -12.43
C ARG A 68 18.47 5.86 -11.83
N GLU A 69 17.33 6.38 -11.38
CA GLU A 69 17.28 7.73 -10.80
C GLU A 69 17.98 7.79 -9.44
N MET A 70 17.90 6.72 -8.64
CA MET A 70 18.60 6.64 -7.35
C MET A 70 20.13 6.60 -7.52
N GLU A 71 20.67 6.01 -8.58
CA GLU A 71 22.11 6.04 -8.89
C GLU A 71 22.65 7.46 -9.09
N LEU A 72 21.80 8.37 -9.56
CA LEU A 72 22.16 9.77 -9.81
C LEU A 72 22.10 10.62 -8.54
N LEU A 73 21.52 10.11 -7.45
CA LEU A 73 21.27 10.84 -6.22
C LEU A 73 22.28 10.43 -5.13
N ALA A 74 22.93 11.43 -4.54
CA ALA A 74 23.86 11.22 -3.43
C ALA A 74 23.18 11.54 -2.10
N THR A 75 22.59 10.54 -1.44
CA THR A 75 22.19 10.66 -0.02
C THR A 75 22.63 9.45 0.80
N SER A 76 23.18 9.73 1.98
CA SER A 76 23.55 8.72 2.96
C SER A 76 22.49 8.52 4.04
N ASP A 77 21.57 9.48 4.24
CA ASP A 77 20.54 9.37 5.28
C ASP A 77 19.43 8.40 4.88
N GLN A 78 19.07 7.48 5.78
CA GLN A 78 18.09 6.44 5.53
C GLN A 78 16.68 7.00 5.23
N LEU A 79 16.24 8.04 5.96
CA LEU A 79 14.90 8.62 5.73
C LEU A 79 14.86 9.43 4.46
N GLU A 80 15.88 10.22 4.18
CA GLU A 80 15.96 10.95 2.90
C GLU A 80 15.98 9.96 1.73
N THR A 81 16.71 8.84 1.86
CA THR A 81 16.74 7.76 0.85
C THR A 81 15.33 7.17 0.64
N ALA A 82 14.63 6.80 1.71
CA ALA A 82 13.29 6.22 1.63
C ALA A 82 12.26 7.20 1.07
N GLU A 83 12.32 8.47 1.47
CA GLU A 83 11.46 9.54 0.94
C GLU A 83 11.71 9.74 -0.56
N GLN A 84 12.97 9.69 -0.99
CA GLN A 84 13.33 9.83 -2.40
C GLN A 84 12.82 8.66 -3.24
N VAL A 85 12.89 7.43 -2.74
CA VAL A 85 12.31 6.26 -3.41
C VAL A 85 10.81 6.44 -3.62
N MET A 86 10.06 6.82 -2.57
CA MET A 86 8.61 7.09 -2.71
C MET A 86 8.32 8.21 -3.72
N LYS A 87 9.09 9.31 -3.70
CA LYS A 87 8.94 10.40 -4.67
C LYS A 87 9.16 9.96 -6.10
N LEU A 88 10.15 9.09 -6.35
CA LEU A 88 10.40 8.54 -7.69
C LEU A 88 9.28 7.61 -8.14
N VAL A 89 8.72 6.82 -7.23
CA VAL A 89 7.53 6.00 -7.53
C VAL A 89 6.34 6.90 -7.89
N ASP A 90 6.05 7.92 -7.09
CA ASP A 90 4.95 8.86 -7.38
C ASP A 90 5.16 9.58 -8.72
N GLN A 91 6.38 10.03 -9.00
CA GLN A 91 6.74 10.66 -10.27
C GLN A 91 6.53 9.72 -11.46
N TYR A 92 6.93 8.45 -11.34
CA TYR A 92 6.65 7.45 -12.37
C TYR A 92 5.15 7.30 -12.59
N CYS A 93 4.37 7.23 -11.49
CA CYS A 93 2.94 7.02 -11.56
C CYS A 93 2.18 8.16 -12.24
N PHE A 94 2.62 9.41 -12.00
CA PHE A 94 2.05 10.59 -12.64
C PHE A 94 2.52 10.80 -14.08
N SER A 95 3.76 10.42 -14.42
CA SER A 95 4.35 10.79 -15.73
C SER A 95 4.41 9.68 -16.75
N ARG A 96 4.36 8.40 -16.33
CA ARG A 96 4.57 7.25 -17.22
C ARG A 96 3.43 6.26 -17.21
N HIS A 97 2.98 5.83 -16.04
CA HIS A 97 1.96 4.79 -15.95
C HIS A 97 1.22 4.85 -14.63
N TRP A 98 -0.11 4.90 -14.65
CA TRP A 98 -0.90 4.80 -13.44
C TRP A 98 -0.68 3.44 -12.75
N MET A 99 -0.45 3.42 -11.44
CA MET A 99 -0.25 2.18 -10.69
C MET A 99 -1.03 2.24 -9.38
N MET A 100 -1.51 1.08 -8.94
CA MET A 100 -2.39 0.89 -7.78
C MET A 100 -1.65 0.93 -6.43
N HIS A 101 -0.96 2.03 -6.15
CA HIS A 101 -0.46 2.33 -4.80
C HIS A 101 -1.50 3.15 -4.03
N ILE A 102 -1.46 3.15 -2.71
CA ILE A 102 -2.18 4.14 -1.89
C ILE A 102 -1.88 5.60 -2.31
N GLY A 103 -0.70 5.85 -2.88
CA GLY A 103 -0.31 7.11 -3.49
C GLY A 103 -0.03 8.24 -2.52
N ASP A 104 0.30 9.41 -3.07
CA ASP A 104 0.76 10.59 -2.33
C ASP A 104 -0.35 11.21 -1.47
N GLN A 105 -1.58 11.26 -1.98
CA GLN A 105 -2.72 11.87 -1.30
C GLN A 105 -3.26 11.02 -0.14
N LYS A 106 -3.72 9.78 -0.43
CA LYS A 106 -4.22 8.89 0.63
C LYS A 106 -3.08 8.40 1.52
N GLY A 107 -1.85 8.36 1.02
CA GLY A 107 -0.66 8.12 1.83
C GLY A 107 -0.51 9.11 2.98
N ILE A 108 -0.93 10.38 2.85
CA ILE A 108 -0.95 11.33 3.98
C ILE A 108 -1.90 10.86 5.08
N ILE A 109 -3.07 10.35 4.72
CA ILE A 109 -4.07 9.83 5.67
C ILE A 109 -3.46 8.65 6.46
N LEU A 110 -2.82 7.71 5.77
CA LEU A 110 -2.17 6.57 6.41
C LEU A 110 -1.03 7.03 7.33
N LYS A 111 -0.19 7.98 6.89
CA LYS A 111 0.89 8.55 7.71
C LYS A 111 0.37 9.17 9.01
N ASP A 112 -0.69 9.95 8.92
CA ASP A 112 -1.27 10.62 10.09
C ASP A 112 -1.86 9.62 11.09
N PHE A 113 -2.50 8.55 10.59
CA PHE A 113 -3.03 7.50 11.46
C PHE A 113 -1.92 6.68 12.14
N ILE A 114 -0.81 6.41 11.44
CA ILE A 114 0.38 5.77 12.04
C ILE A 114 1.01 6.67 13.11
N ARG A 115 1.10 7.99 12.86
CA ARG A 115 1.61 8.94 13.86
C ARG A 115 0.72 8.98 15.11
N GLU A 116 -0.61 8.96 14.95
CA GLU A 116 -1.55 8.84 16.06
C GLU A 116 -1.30 7.55 16.85
N PHE A 117 -1.20 6.41 16.16
CA PHE A 117 -0.85 5.13 16.77
C PHE A 117 0.46 5.21 17.57
N CYS A 118 1.52 5.78 17.00
CA CYS A 118 2.81 5.91 17.68
C CYS A 118 2.72 6.81 18.92
N GLN A 119 1.96 7.92 18.87
CA GLN A 119 1.71 8.79 20.04
C GLN A 119 0.98 8.03 21.15
N LEU A 120 -0.07 7.27 20.81
CA LEU A 120 -0.82 6.47 21.78
C LEU A 120 0.04 5.36 22.39
N TYR A 121 0.88 4.71 21.59
CA TYR A 121 1.82 3.69 22.03
C TYR A 121 2.84 4.27 23.02
N GLN A 122 3.47 5.40 22.70
CA GLN A 122 4.39 6.10 23.61
C GLN A 122 3.71 6.44 24.95
N ASN A 123 2.49 6.97 24.91
CA ASN A 123 1.72 7.29 26.11
C ASN A 123 1.39 6.04 26.94
N ARG A 124 1.27 4.86 26.32
CA ARG A 124 1.10 3.58 27.03
C ARG A 124 2.41 3.15 27.69
N LEU A 125 3.54 3.23 26.98
CA LEU A 125 4.86 2.86 27.49
C LEU A 125 5.24 3.66 28.74
N ILE A 126 4.99 4.97 28.76
CA ILE A 126 5.26 5.82 29.94
C ILE A 126 4.49 5.34 31.19
N ARG A 127 3.33 4.72 31.00
CA ARG A 127 2.44 4.26 32.07
C ARG A 127 2.69 2.81 32.50
N GLN A 128 3.47 2.03 31.75
CA GLN A 128 3.65 0.59 31.98
C GLN A 128 5.10 0.26 32.33
N THR A 129 5.30 -0.73 33.21
CA THR A 129 6.62 -1.14 33.72
C THR A 129 7.32 -2.20 32.87
N LYS A 130 6.72 -2.65 31.75
CA LYS A 130 7.30 -3.63 30.82
C LYS A 130 7.38 -3.05 29.40
N PRO A 131 8.57 -2.57 28.99
CA PRO A 131 8.73 -1.82 27.74
C PRO A 131 9.14 -2.65 26.50
N GLU A 132 9.34 -3.96 26.62
CA GLU A 132 9.99 -4.80 25.58
C GLU A 132 9.01 -5.58 24.71
N GLN A 133 8.03 -4.91 24.08
CA GLN A 133 7.25 -5.54 23.01
C GLN A 133 7.60 -4.91 21.66
N THR A 134 7.96 -5.77 20.72
CA THR A 134 8.06 -5.41 19.30
C THR A 134 6.65 -5.14 18.79
N VAL A 135 6.43 -3.93 18.27
CA VAL A 135 5.21 -3.53 17.58
C VAL A 135 5.09 -4.34 16.30
N ILE A 136 3.97 -5.02 16.15
CA ILE A 136 3.68 -5.80 14.96
C ILE A 136 2.77 -5.01 14.04
N MET A 137 3.23 -4.78 12.81
CA MET A 137 2.41 -4.29 11.73
C MET A 137 2.24 -5.35 10.65
N VAL A 138 1.05 -5.44 10.10
CA VAL A 138 0.76 -6.34 8.98
C VAL A 138 0.15 -5.51 7.85
N GLU A 139 0.62 -5.74 6.63
CA GLU A 139 0.03 -5.23 5.40
C GLU A 139 -0.50 -6.42 4.60
N LEU A 140 -1.75 -6.34 4.15
CA LEU A 140 -2.36 -7.28 3.23
C LEU A 140 -2.41 -6.62 1.86
N GLY A 141 -1.57 -7.07 0.93
CA GLY A 141 -1.34 -6.46 -0.39
C GLY A 141 0.03 -5.79 -0.45
N THR A 142 1.04 -6.49 -0.97
CA THR A 142 2.41 -5.94 -1.09
C THR A 142 2.53 -5.06 -2.33
N TYR A 143 2.06 -5.56 -3.48
CA TYR A 143 2.32 -4.98 -4.81
C TYR A 143 3.81 -4.59 -5.00
N CYS A 144 4.14 -3.33 -5.31
CA CYS A 144 5.54 -2.89 -5.40
C CYS A 144 6.16 -2.43 -4.06
N GLY A 145 5.49 -2.61 -2.92
CA GLY A 145 6.02 -2.28 -1.59
C GLY A 145 6.01 -0.81 -1.21
N TYR A 146 5.29 0.05 -1.95
CA TYR A 146 5.21 1.49 -1.66
C TYR A 146 4.67 1.77 -0.25
N SER A 147 3.56 1.14 0.13
CA SER A 147 2.92 1.30 1.43
C SER A 147 3.77 0.73 2.57
N ALA A 148 4.47 -0.40 2.37
CA ALA A 148 5.46 -0.91 3.32
C ALA A 148 6.59 0.11 3.60
N ILE A 149 7.14 0.75 2.55
CA ILE A 149 8.14 1.83 2.68
C ILE A 149 7.53 3.01 3.44
N LEU A 150 6.32 3.43 3.08
CA LEU A 150 5.62 4.56 3.71
C LEU A 150 5.37 4.30 5.21
N MET A 151 4.94 3.10 5.59
CA MET A 151 4.72 2.72 6.98
C MET A 151 6.02 2.76 7.79
N ALA A 152 7.08 2.11 7.31
CA ALA A 152 8.39 2.10 7.98
C ALA A 152 8.99 3.51 8.08
N TYR A 153 8.97 4.27 6.99
CA TYR A 153 9.42 5.67 6.96
C TYR A 153 8.72 6.50 8.03
N THR A 154 7.40 6.36 8.15
CA THR A 154 6.60 7.18 9.08
C THR A 154 6.94 6.92 10.53
N ILE A 155 7.15 5.66 10.92
CA ILE A 155 7.54 5.33 12.31
C ILE A 155 8.93 5.87 12.63
N LEU A 156 9.87 5.73 11.70
CA LEU A 156 11.24 6.20 11.87
C LEU A 156 11.31 7.74 11.89
N GLU A 157 10.55 8.42 11.02
CA GLU A 157 10.41 9.88 11.00
C GLU A 157 9.80 10.40 12.30
N PHE A 158 8.73 9.76 12.77
CA PHE A 158 8.10 10.10 14.03
C PHE A 158 9.07 9.94 15.21
N THR A 159 9.82 8.83 15.24
CA THR A 159 10.86 8.59 16.26
C THR A 159 11.95 9.66 16.23
N ARG A 160 12.45 10.02 15.05
CA ARG A 160 13.50 11.02 14.87
C ARG A 160 13.06 12.41 15.33
N THR A 161 11.81 12.78 15.08
CA THR A 161 11.24 14.07 15.47
C THR A 161 10.81 14.13 16.94
N HIS A 162 10.73 12.98 17.62
CA HIS A 162 10.36 12.85 19.03
C HIS A 162 11.47 12.13 19.83
N PRO A 163 12.68 12.73 19.98
CA PRO A 163 13.85 12.07 20.56
C PRO A 163 13.72 11.71 22.04
N GLN A 164 12.72 12.26 22.75
CA GLN A 164 12.40 11.82 24.12
C GLN A 164 11.58 10.53 24.16
N SER A 165 11.18 10.01 23.01
CA SER A 165 10.50 8.73 22.91
C SER A 165 11.49 7.60 22.76
N THR A 166 11.22 6.49 23.44
CA THR A 166 11.84 5.22 23.12
C THR A 166 11.32 4.75 21.76
N GLN A 167 12.23 4.56 20.80
CA GLN A 167 11.89 3.93 19.53
C GLN A 167 11.20 2.58 19.80
N PRO A 168 9.94 2.37 19.38
CA PRO A 168 9.37 1.04 19.42
C PRO A 168 10.25 0.14 18.54
N SER A 169 10.69 -0.99 19.07
CA SER A 169 11.07 -2.09 18.17
C SER A 169 9.83 -2.40 17.34
N PHE A 170 9.93 -2.44 16.02
CA PHE A 170 8.79 -2.72 15.16
C PHE A 170 9.20 -3.61 13.99
N ARG A 171 8.23 -4.35 13.47
CA ARG A 171 8.37 -5.20 12.29
C ARG A 171 7.11 -5.09 11.45
N ILE A 172 7.27 -4.95 10.15
CA ILE A 172 6.19 -4.95 9.16
C ILE A 172 6.23 -6.30 8.44
N PHE A 173 5.11 -7.01 8.46
CA PHE A 173 4.91 -8.20 7.64
C PHE A 173 4.03 -7.82 6.45
N SER A 174 4.60 -7.80 5.26
CA SER A 174 3.91 -7.49 4.01
C SER A 174 3.51 -8.80 3.33
N VAL A 175 2.21 -9.03 3.21
CA VAL A 175 1.62 -10.30 2.78
C VAL A 175 1.04 -10.16 1.37
N ASP A 176 1.40 -11.06 0.46
CA ASP A 176 0.87 -11.07 -0.90
C ASP A 176 0.87 -12.50 -1.44
N VAL A 177 -0.04 -12.78 -2.38
CA VAL A 177 -0.12 -14.06 -3.10
C VAL A 177 0.85 -14.10 -4.28
N ASN A 178 1.23 -12.94 -4.81
CA ASN A 178 2.04 -12.82 -6.02
C ASN A 178 3.53 -12.66 -5.68
N SER A 179 4.29 -13.72 -5.94
CA SER A 179 5.74 -13.72 -5.71
C SER A 179 6.52 -12.70 -6.58
N SER A 180 6.04 -12.41 -7.79
CA SER A 180 6.67 -11.43 -8.69
C SER A 180 6.58 -10.01 -8.14
N HIS A 181 5.44 -9.66 -7.55
CA HIS A 181 5.26 -8.40 -6.82
C HIS A 181 6.25 -8.30 -5.65
N GLN A 182 6.37 -9.36 -4.84
CA GLN A 182 7.30 -9.37 -3.71
C GLN A 182 8.76 -9.19 -4.12
N ILE A 183 9.19 -9.74 -5.26
CA ILE A 183 10.56 -9.54 -5.76
C ILE A 183 10.82 -8.06 -6.07
N VAL A 184 9.87 -7.38 -6.72
CA VAL A 184 9.96 -5.94 -7.00
C VAL A 184 9.96 -5.13 -5.70
N ALA A 185 9.04 -5.45 -4.79
CA ALA A 185 8.92 -4.78 -3.49
C ALA A 185 10.17 -4.93 -2.63
N GLN A 186 10.78 -6.13 -2.59
CA GLN A 186 12.02 -6.38 -1.87
C GLN A 186 13.15 -5.47 -2.34
N LYS A 187 13.29 -5.30 -3.66
CA LYS A 187 14.30 -4.42 -4.24
C LYS A 187 14.01 -2.94 -3.93
N LEU A 188 12.77 -2.49 -4.06
CA LEU A 188 12.40 -1.11 -3.72
C LEU A 188 12.62 -0.81 -2.23
N VAL A 189 12.26 -1.74 -1.33
CA VAL A 189 12.53 -1.62 0.11
C VAL A 189 14.04 -1.60 0.41
N GLN A 190 14.83 -2.40 -0.32
CA GLN A 190 16.29 -2.41 -0.18
C GLN A 190 16.91 -1.08 -0.68
N LEU A 191 16.43 -0.54 -1.81
CA LEU A 191 16.84 0.78 -2.30
C LEU A 191 16.48 1.88 -1.29
N ALA A 192 15.33 1.76 -0.63
CA ALA A 192 14.91 2.65 0.46
C ALA A 192 15.71 2.44 1.76
N LYS A 193 16.59 1.43 1.83
CA LYS A 193 17.37 1.02 3.01
C LYS A 193 16.49 0.59 4.20
N LEU A 194 15.34 -0.02 3.95
CA LEU A 194 14.36 -0.40 4.98
C LEU A 194 14.19 -1.92 5.16
N GLN A 195 15.06 -2.73 4.56
CA GLN A 195 14.97 -4.20 4.58
C GLN A 195 15.03 -4.81 5.99
N ASP A 196 15.60 -4.10 6.97
CA ASP A 196 15.67 -4.58 8.35
C ASP A 196 14.33 -4.45 9.10
N PHE A 197 13.36 -3.70 8.56
CA PHE A 197 12.06 -3.47 9.18
C PHE A 197 10.92 -4.24 8.52
N VAL A 198 11.11 -4.72 7.29
CA VAL A 198 10.06 -5.35 6.47
C VAL A 198 10.40 -6.81 6.23
N GLU A 199 9.41 -7.67 6.46
CA GLU A 199 9.45 -9.08 6.12
C GLU A 199 8.33 -9.39 5.12
N PHE A 200 8.70 -9.95 3.97
CA PHE A 200 7.74 -10.34 2.95
C PHE A 200 7.28 -11.77 3.19
N VAL A 201 5.96 -11.97 3.19
CA VAL A 201 5.30 -13.22 3.51
C VAL A 201 4.50 -13.64 2.28
N LEU A 202 4.96 -14.66 1.57
CA LEU A 202 4.22 -15.22 0.44
C LEU A 202 3.04 -16.03 0.97
N LEU A 203 1.83 -15.60 0.65
CA LEU A 203 0.61 -16.33 0.97
C LEU A 203 0.40 -17.40 -0.11
N PRO A 204 0.46 -18.70 0.23
CA PRO A 204 0.18 -19.75 -0.74
C PRO A 204 -1.28 -19.65 -1.17
N ASP A 205 -1.54 -20.01 -2.43
CA ASP A 205 -2.86 -19.92 -3.04
C ASP A 205 -3.93 -20.58 -2.15
N ALA A 206 -4.85 -19.75 -1.64
CA ALA A 206 -5.72 -20.06 -0.50
C ALA A 206 -6.97 -20.87 -0.89
N THR A 207 -7.07 -21.30 -2.15
CA THR A 207 -8.21 -22.06 -2.72
C THR A 207 -8.63 -23.27 -1.89
N ASN A 208 -7.74 -23.81 -1.04
CA ASN A 208 -8.00 -24.99 -0.21
C ASN A 208 -7.90 -24.78 1.32
N SER A 209 -7.64 -23.57 1.84
CA SER A 209 -7.55 -23.34 3.29
C SER A 209 -8.23 -22.05 3.74
N HIS A 210 -9.33 -22.21 4.48
CA HIS A 210 -10.04 -21.12 5.14
C HIS A 210 -9.23 -20.38 6.21
N ASN A 211 -8.01 -20.83 6.55
CA ASN A 211 -7.14 -20.23 7.57
C ASN A 211 -5.74 -19.88 7.03
N ALA A 212 -5.54 -19.87 5.71
CA ALA A 212 -4.22 -19.73 5.09
C ALA A 212 -3.43 -18.52 5.60
N LEU A 213 -4.08 -17.36 5.76
CA LEU A 213 -3.46 -16.13 6.25
C LEU A 213 -2.93 -16.31 7.68
N THR A 214 -3.78 -16.69 8.62
CA THR A 214 -3.35 -16.88 10.02
C THR A 214 -2.32 -17.99 10.19
N GLU A 215 -2.42 -19.10 9.46
CA GLU A 215 -1.42 -20.19 9.49
C GLU A 215 -0.07 -19.75 8.93
N THR A 216 -0.07 -18.93 7.87
CA THR A 216 1.15 -18.41 7.25
C THR A 216 1.80 -17.38 8.15
N LEU A 217 1.04 -16.43 8.70
CA LEU A 217 1.53 -15.50 9.71
C LEU A 217 2.12 -16.27 10.90
N GLN A 218 1.44 -17.29 11.42
CA GLN A 218 1.94 -18.05 12.55
C GLN A 218 3.31 -18.73 12.32
N LYS A 219 3.67 -19.06 11.07
CA LYS A 219 4.99 -19.63 10.73
C LYS A 219 6.10 -18.57 10.71
N HIS A 220 5.78 -17.36 10.27
CA HIS A 220 6.72 -16.24 10.19
C HIS A 220 6.92 -15.54 11.55
N PHE A 221 5.88 -15.54 12.36
CA PHE A 221 5.91 -14.99 13.70
C PHE A 221 6.62 -15.95 14.66
N ALA A 222 7.94 -15.86 14.72
CA ALA A 222 8.67 -16.37 15.88
C ALA A 222 8.25 -15.55 17.10
N VAL A 223 7.69 -16.18 18.14
CA VAL A 223 7.57 -15.68 19.53
C VAL A 223 6.19 -15.10 19.96
N THR A 224 5.53 -15.89 20.84
CA THR A 224 4.71 -15.58 22.06
C THR A 224 3.67 -14.46 22.13
N THR A 225 3.49 -13.60 21.13
CA THR A 225 2.45 -12.55 21.15
C THR A 225 1.60 -12.58 19.89
N SER A 226 0.39 -13.12 20.03
CA SER A 226 -0.59 -13.34 18.96
C SER A 226 -1.34 -12.07 18.56
N LYS A 227 -0.74 -10.88 18.58
CA LYS A 227 -1.46 -9.62 18.34
C LYS A 227 -0.82 -8.80 17.23
N ILE A 228 -1.65 -8.35 16.29
CA ILE A 228 -1.34 -7.28 15.33
C ILE A 228 -1.65 -5.95 15.99
N ASP A 229 -0.67 -5.05 16.09
CA ASP A 229 -0.91 -3.71 16.64
C ASP A 229 -1.45 -2.75 15.58
N PHE A 230 -1.00 -2.91 14.33
CA PHE A 230 -1.47 -2.12 13.19
C PHE A 230 -1.67 -3.02 11.95
N LEU A 231 -2.85 -2.96 11.35
CA LEU A 231 -3.19 -3.68 10.12
C LEU A 231 -3.48 -2.68 9.00
N PHE A 232 -2.82 -2.82 7.86
CA PHE A 232 -3.16 -2.13 6.63
C PHE A 232 -3.75 -3.13 5.63
N ILE A 233 -4.93 -2.82 5.08
CA ILE A 233 -5.65 -3.68 4.14
C ILE A 233 -5.73 -2.97 2.79
N ASP A 234 -5.01 -3.51 1.79
CA ASP A 234 -4.94 -2.98 0.43
C ASP A 234 -4.76 -4.07 -0.66
N HIS A 235 -5.39 -5.23 -0.47
CA HIS A 235 -5.34 -6.35 -1.42
C HIS A 235 -6.65 -6.46 -2.23
N ASP A 236 -6.99 -7.67 -2.67
CA ASP A 236 -8.27 -8.03 -3.26
C ASP A 236 -9.45 -7.61 -2.36
N LYS A 237 -10.35 -6.79 -2.93
CA LYS A 237 -11.43 -6.14 -2.17
C LYS A 237 -12.50 -7.12 -1.69
N ASP A 238 -12.66 -8.26 -2.37
CA ASP A 238 -13.62 -9.30 -1.98
C ASP A 238 -13.20 -10.03 -0.70
N LEU A 239 -11.90 -10.03 -0.41
CA LEU A 239 -11.32 -10.72 0.74
C LEU A 239 -11.25 -9.86 2.02
N TYR A 240 -11.50 -8.54 1.93
CA TYR A 240 -11.33 -7.62 3.06
C TYR A 240 -12.11 -8.03 4.31
N VAL A 241 -13.37 -8.42 4.12
CA VAL A 241 -14.24 -8.80 5.23
C VAL A 241 -13.87 -10.18 5.76
N SER A 242 -13.64 -11.16 4.88
CA SER A 242 -13.31 -12.53 5.30
C SER A 242 -11.98 -12.60 6.03
N ASP A 243 -10.95 -11.88 5.54
CA ASP A 243 -9.63 -11.87 6.15
C ASP A 243 -9.64 -11.14 7.49
N LEU A 244 -10.35 -10.01 7.59
CA LEU A 244 -10.52 -9.33 8.86
C LEU A 244 -11.26 -10.22 9.88
N GLN A 245 -12.33 -10.89 9.46
CA GLN A 245 -13.06 -11.83 10.31
C GLN A 245 -12.19 -13.02 10.77
N GLN A 246 -11.34 -13.55 9.89
CA GLN A 246 -10.40 -14.62 10.23
C GLN A 246 -9.37 -14.14 11.27
N LEU A 247 -8.79 -12.94 11.08
CA LEU A 247 -7.85 -12.34 12.03
C LEU A 247 -8.51 -12.04 13.39
N GLU A 248 -9.76 -11.56 13.38
CA GLU A 248 -10.56 -11.39 14.60
C GLU A 248 -10.77 -12.74 15.30
N ALA A 249 -11.29 -13.75 14.61
CA ALA A 249 -11.63 -15.07 15.16
C ALA A 249 -10.41 -15.82 15.72
N SER A 250 -9.26 -15.67 15.09
CA SER A 250 -8.00 -16.28 15.53
C SER A 250 -7.26 -15.48 16.61
N GLY A 251 -7.85 -14.38 17.10
CA GLY A 251 -7.30 -13.58 18.20
C GLY A 251 -6.12 -12.68 17.82
N TRP A 252 -5.83 -12.52 16.52
CA TRP A 252 -4.80 -11.61 16.02
C TRP A 252 -5.20 -10.14 16.17
N ILE A 253 -6.50 -9.86 16.09
CA ILE A 253 -7.07 -8.55 16.36
C ILE A 253 -7.55 -8.50 17.81
N GLN A 254 -7.07 -7.52 18.56
CA GLN A 254 -7.41 -7.33 19.97
C GLN A 254 -7.66 -5.85 20.24
N LYS A 255 -8.11 -5.54 21.46
CA LYS A 255 -8.21 -4.17 21.93
C LYS A 255 -6.91 -3.39 21.69
N GLY A 256 -7.06 -2.23 21.08
CA GLY A 256 -6.00 -1.30 20.71
C GLY A 256 -5.33 -1.61 19.37
N THR A 257 -5.76 -2.64 18.63
CA THR A 257 -5.37 -2.82 17.23
C THR A 257 -5.94 -1.68 16.39
N HIS A 258 -5.08 -1.07 15.58
CA HIS A 258 -5.46 -0.07 14.58
C HIS A 258 -5.56 -0.74 13.22
N VAL A 259 -6.58 -0.40 12.45
CA VAL A 259 -6.81 -0.93 11.10
C VAL A 259 -7.07 0.22 10.15
N ALA A 260 -6.31 0.29 9.07
CA ALA A 260 -6.58 1.18 7.94
C ALA A 260 -6.90 0.32 6.72
N ALA A 261 -8.04 0.57 6.07
CA ALA A 261 -8.42 -0.10 4.83
C ALA A 261 -8.57 0.93 3.70
N ASP A 262 -7.82 0.73 2.62
CA ASP A 262 -7.87 1.59 1.45
C ASP A 262 -8.99 1.19 0.47
N ASN A 263 -9.33 2.09 -0.44
CA ASN A 263 -10.30 1.92 -1.51
C ASN A 263 -11.72 1.51 -1.08
N VAL A 264 -12.13 1.90 0.13
CA VAL A 264 -13.40 1.46 0.70
C VAL A 264 -14.63 2.19 0.14
N VAL A 265 -14.44 3.24 -0.67
CA VAL A 265 -15.53 4.00 -1.28
C VAL A 265 -15.63 3.74 -2.77
N PHE A 266 -14.52 3.82 -3.49
CA PHE A 266 -14.53 3.72 -4.95
C PHE A 266 -15.13 2.39 -5.45
N PHE A 267 -14.81 1.29 -4.78
CA PHE A 267 -15.31 -0.05 -5.14
C PHE A 267 -16.63 -0.45 -4.48
N ASP A 268 -17.22 0.40 -3.62
CA ASP A 268 -18.47 0.12 -2.88
C ASP A 268 -18.50 -1.26 -2.20
N ILE A 269 -17.44 -1.57 -1.44
CA ILE A 269 -17.21 -2.91 -0.87
C ILE A 269 -17.93 -3.11 0.48
N PRO A 270 -18.30 -4.36 0.85
CA PRO A 270 -19.08 -4.63 2.07
C PRO A 270 -18.33 -4.32 3.38
N TYR A 271 -17.03 -4.04 3.31
CA TYR A 271 -16.18 -3.71 4.44
C TYR A 271 -16.76 -2.61 5.34
N ARG A 272 -17.25 -1.52 4.74
CA ARG A 272 -17.78 -0.39 5.52
C ARG A 272 -19.04 -0.75 6.30
N SER A 273 -19.92 -1.54 5.70
CA SER A 273 -21.12 -2.06 6.37
C SER A 273 -20.76 -2.96 7.56
N TYR A 274 -19.72 -3.78 7.40
CA TYR A 274 -19.19 -4.62 8.47
C TYR A 274 -18.61 -3.78 9.63
N ILE A 275 -17.75 -2.80 9.34
CA ILE A 275 -17.19 -1.89 10.36
C ILE A 275 -18.28 -1.06 11.05
N GLN A 276 -19.29 -0.60 10.30
CA GLN A 276 -20.44 0.09 10.88
C GLN A 276 -21.16 -0.77 11.92
N GLN A 277 -21.40 -2.05 11.61
CA GLN A 277 -22.01 -3.00 12.55
C GLN A 277 -21.15 -3.17 13.82
N ARG A 278 -19.83 -3.31 13.66
CA ARG A 278 -18.89 -3.39 14.79
C ARG A 278 -18.90 -2.12 15.65
N ARG A 279 -19.06 -0.95 15.04
CA ARG A 279 -19.18 0.33 15.73
C ARG A 279 -20.49 0.42 16.52
N GLU A 280 -21.60 -0.03 15.95
CA GLU A 280 -22.91 -0.09 16.63
C GLU A 280 -22.89 -1.06 17.83
N GLN A 281 -22.08 -2.12 17.75
CA GLN A 281 -21.81 -3.03 18.88
C GLN A 281 -20.87 -2.41 19.94
N GLY A 282 -20.28 -1.24 19.66
CA GLY A 282 -19.28 -0.59 20.51
C GLY A 282 -17.99 -1.39 20.66
N ILE A 283 -17.64 -2.18 19.64
CA ILE A 283 -16.38 -2.94 19.55
C ILE A 283 -15.26 -2.06 18.98
N VAL A 284 -15.60 -1.22 17.99
CA VAL A 284 -14.65 -0.33 17.33
C VAL A 284 -15.10 1.12 17.37
N SER A 285 -14.15 2.04 17.32
CA SER A 285 -14.35 3.39 16.81
C SER A 285 -13.85 3.45 15.37
N SER A 286 -14.56 4.14 14.49
CA SER A 286 -14.14 4.25 13.09
C SER A 286 -14.46 5.62 12.49
N LYS A 287 -13.65 6.01 11.51
CA LYS A 287 -13.76 7.25 10.76
C LYS A 287 -13.36 7.01 9.31
N LEU A 288 -14.25 7.36 8.39
CA LEU A 288 -13.93 7.48 6.98
C LEU A 288 -13.21 8.81 6.72
N VAL A 289 -12.08 8.77 6.03
CA VAL A 289 -11.42 9.95 5.48
C VAL A 289 -11.49 9.88 3.96
N MET A 290 -12.22 10.84 3.36
CA MET A 290 -12.37 10.91 1.91
C MET A 290 -11.06 11.30 1.24
N GLY A 291 -10.78 10.68 0.11
CA GLY A 291 -9.66 10.98 -0.77
C GLY A 291 -10.08 10.93 -2.24
N GLN A 292 -9.09 10.92 -3.13
CA GLN A 292 -9.26 10.59 -4.53
C GLN A 292 -8.56 9.26 -4.81
N LEU A 293 -9.00 8.58 -5.87
CA LEU A 293 -8.23 7.48 -6.43
C LEU A 293 -6.81 8.00 -6.77
N GLU A 294 -5.82 7.15 -6.57
CA GLU A 294 -4.41 7.49 -6.70
C GLU A 294 -4.05 7.98 -8.11
N TYR A 295 -3.08 8.90 -8.18
CA TYR A 295 -2.45 9.38 -9.42
C TYR A 295 -3.43 9.82 -10.53
N VAL A 296 -4.60 10.32 -10.15
CA VAL A 296 -5.58 10.90 -11.07
C VAL A 296 -5.15 12.31 -11.46
N ILE A 297 -5.02 12.56 -12.76
CA ILE A 297 -4.74 13.90 -13.32
C ILE A 297 -6.05 14.43 -13.91
N PRO A 298 -6.70 15.44 -13.30
CA PRO A 298 -8.01 15.92 -13.74
C PRO A 298 -8.07 16.33 -15.21
N GLU A 299 -6.96 16.88 -15.74
CA GLU A 299 -6.84 17.29 -17.14
C GLU A 299 -6.83 16.10 -18.13
N GLU A 300 -6.52 14.89 -17.66
CA GLU A 300 -6.49 13.66 -18.47
C GLU A 300 -7.87 12.98 -18.58
N LEU A 301 -8.82 13.30 -17.70
CA LEU A 301 -10.13 12.63 -17.59
C LEU A 301 -11.15 12.98 -18.69
N GLY A 302 -10.78 13.80 -19.67
CA GLY A 302 -11.69 14.26 -20.73
C GLY A 302 -12.87 15.09 -20.21
N LYS A 303 -13.79 15.49 -21.11
CA LYS A 303 -14.99 16.31 -20.78
C LYS A 303 -16.14 15.50 -20.15
N THR A 304 -15.96 14.20 -19.96
CA THR A 304 -16.94 13.35 -19.29
C THR A 304 -16.86 13.60 -17.78
N ASN A 305 -18.01 13.84 -17.14
CA ASN A 305 -18.16 14.11 -15.70
C ASN A 305 -17.79 12.90 -14.80
N ALA A 306 -16.65 12.24 -15.05
CA ALA A 306 -16.12 11.11 -14.28
C ALA A 306 -15.35 11.55 -13.03
N ILE A 307 -15.13 12.84 -12.81
CA ILE A 307 -14.41 13.36 -11.62
C ILE A 307 -15.13 12.98 -10.32
N GLY A 308 -16.47 12.90 -10.34
CA GLY A 308 -17.25 12.38 -9.21
C GLY A 308 -17.22 10.85 -9.08
N GLN A 309 -16.81 10.13 -10.13
CA GLN A 309 -16.70 8.67 -10.13
C GLN A 309 -15.37 8.19 -9.54
N LEU A 310 -14.31 9.01 -9.51
CA LEU A 310 -12.98 8.62 -8.99
C LEU A 310 -12.75 9.07 -7.54
N GLN A 311 -13.83 9.38 -6.81
CA GLN A 311 -13.75 9.66 -5.39
C GLN A 311 -13.54 8.36 -4.62
N ASP A 312 -12.66 8.41 -3.63
CA ASP A 312 -12.32 7.25 -2.82
C ASP A 312 -12.22 7.61 -1.34
N GLY A 313 -11.75 6.69 -0.50
CA GLY A 313 -11.44 6.98 0.89
C GLY A 313 -10.80 5.82 1.63
N VAL A 314 -10.25 6.14 2.80
CA VAL A 314 -9.64 5.18 3.73
C VAL A 314 -10.51 5.10 4.99
N GLU A 315 -10.94 3.90 5.36
CA GLU A 315 -11.61 3.66 6.64
C GLU A 315 -10.55 3.42 7.72
N LEU A 316 -10.50 4.32 8.73
CA LEU A 316 -9.61 4.21 9.87
C LEU A 316 -10.39 3.67 11.06
N THR A 317 -9.94 2.57 11.63
CA THR A 317 -10.65 1.83 12.69
C THR A 317 -9.72 1.54 13.86
N VAL A 318 -10.20 1.76 15.07
CA VAL A 318 -9.50 1.38 16.32
C VAL A 318 -10.39 0.42 17.10
N TYR A 319 -9.83 -0.74 17.48
CA TYR A 319 -10.54 -1.71 18.31
C TYR A 319 -10.56 -1.25 19.77
N GLU A 320 -11.74 -0.89 20.26
CA GLU A 320 -11.96 -0.42 21.64
C GLU A 320 -12.13 -1.59 22.63
N LYS A 321 -12.52 -2.76 22.11
CA LYS A 321 -12.72 -4.02 22.84
C LYS A 321 -12.22 -5.18 22.00
N ASP A 322 -11.96 -6.31 22.65
CA ASP A 322 -11.65 -7.55 21.94
C ASP A 322 -12.89 -8.02 21.15
N PRO A 323 -12.74 -8.38 19.87
CA PRO A 323 -13.87 -8.77 19.02
C PRO A 323 -14.45 -10.15 19.40
N THR A 324 -13.69 -10.99 20.12
CA THR A 324 -13.99 -12.41 20.38
C THR A 324 -14.71 -12.72 21.70
N HIS A 325 -15.37 -11.74 22.33
CA HIS A 325 -16.26 -12.02 23.45
C HIS A 325 -17.72 -11.72 23.10
N PRO A 326 -18.47 -12.70 22.56
CA PRO A 326 -19.90 -12.72 22.87
C PRO A 326 -20.05 -12.94 24.39
N PRO A 327 -20.90 -12.17 25.07
CA PRO A 327 -21.19 -12.34 26.50
C PRO A 327 -21.83 -13.69 26.83
#